data_AF-Q8ZKK4-F1
#
_entry.id   AF-Q8ZKK4-F1
#
_cell.length_a   1.000
_cell.length_b   1.000
_cell.length_c   1.000
_cell.angle_alpha   90.00
_cell.angle_beta   90.00
_cell.angle_gamma   90.00
#
_symmetry.space_group_name_H-M   'P 1'
#
loop_
_entity.id
_entity.type
_entity.pdbx_description
1 polymer ?
#
loop_
_entity_poly.entity_id
_entity_poly.type
_entity_poly.pdbx_seq_one_letter_code
_entity_poly.pdbx_strand_id
1 'polypeptide(L)'
;MDKLLLPPPLASDERFSILANIAAERFAQIDLTALLVYLVDIVDASALPSLAEQFHVQGLEGWLFAANEQEKRELIKQAIELHKYKGTPWAVRRVLEILSLPGTISEWFEYGGKAYFFKVEIKLINQGMDENLFNNLVDLIHEYKNVRSKLEALIVWIINQSAIPVIGSALYGGEITTVLPFQVLEVQQTKPIYFGTGQWSLEITSIYPE
;
A
#
# COMPACT_ATOMS: atom_id res chain seq x y z
N MET A 1 18.31 -20.83 -39.15
CA MET A 1 16.87 -20.48 -39.16
C MET A 1 16.16 -21.49 -40.02
N ASP A 2 14.99 -21.94 -39.58
CA ASP A 2 14.14 -22.77 -40.41
C ASP A 2 13.68 -21.94 -41.62
N LYS A 3 13.78 -22.49 -42.84
CA LYS A 3 13.34 -21.78 -44.05
C LYS A 3 11.84 -21.54 -43.94
N LEU A 4 11.39 -20.31 -44.19
CA LEU A 4 9.95 -20.03 -44.30
C LEU A 4 9.35 -20.97 -45.35
N LEU A 5 8.39 -21.80 -44.92
CA LEU A 5 7.72 -22.77 -45.78
C LEU A 5 6.87 -22.02 -46.80
N LEU A 6 7.35 -21.97 -48.03
CA LEU A 6 6.58 -21.41 -49.15
C LEU A 6 5.49 -22.41 -49.57
N PRO A 7 4.27 -21.93 -49.87
CA PRO A 7 3.25 -22.79 -50.46
C PRO A 7 3.73 -23.33 -51.82
N PRO A 8 3.31 -24.53 -52.24
CA PRO A 8 3.84 -25.20 -53.43
C PRO A 8 3.87 -24.34 -54.71
N PRO A 9 2.87 -23.49 -55.02
CA PRO A 9 2.91 -22.64 -56.21
C PRO A 9 4.03 -21.59 -56.21
N LEU A 10 4.48 -21.13 -55.03
CA LEU A 10 5.55 -20.14 -54.89
C LEU A 10 6.92 -20.79 -54.74
N ALA A 11 6.98 -22.04 -54.25
CA ALA A 11 8.22 -22.76 -54.03
C ALA A 11 8.99 -23.07 -55.33
N SER A 12 8.30 -23.11 -56.48
CA SER A 12 8.92 -23.36 -57.79
C SER A 12 9.79 -22.23 -58.31
N ASP A 13 9.66 -21.01 -57.79
CA ASP A 13 10.39 -19.83 -58.27
C ASP A 13 11.35 -19.30 -57.20
N GLU A 14 12.64 -19.31 -57.55
CA GLU A 14 13.76 -18.94 -56.68
C GLU A 14 13.63 -17.52 -56.10
N ARG A 15 12.99 -16.59 -56.84
CA ARG A 15 12.76 -15.23 -56.37
C ARG A 15 11.93 -15.19 -55.10
N PHE A 16 10.94 -16.08 -54.97
CA PHE A 16 10.13 -16.19 -53.76
C PHE A 16 10.91 -16.83 -52.61
N SER A 17 11.84 -17.74 -52.89
CA SER A 17 12.77 -18.29 -51.88
C SER A 17 13.66 -17.19 -51.29
N ILE A 18 14.22 -16.33 -52.15
CA ILE A 18 15.02 -15.17 -51.72
C ILE A 18 14.17 -14.20 -50.89
N LEU A 19 12.98 -13.84 -51.41
CA LEU A 19 12.05 -12.96 -50.71
C LEU A 19 11.64 -13.52 -49.34
N ALA A 20 11.36 -14.81 -49.26
CA ALA A 20 11.02 -15.49 -48.02
C ALA A 20 12.19 -15.42 -47.03
N ASN A 21 13.43 -15.65 -47.45
CA ASN A 21 14.59 -15.53 -46.55
C ASN A 21 14.75 -14.10 -46.02
N ILE A 22 14.62 -13.08 -46.89
CA ILE A 22 14.66 -11.66 -46.46
C ILE A 22 13.54 -11.36 -45.47
N ALA A 23 12.32 -11.87 -45.72
CA ALA A 23 11.19 -11.69 -44.81
C ALA A 23 11.42 -12.39 -43.47
N ALA A 24 11.95 -13.61 -43.47
CA ALA A 24 12.28 -14.36 -42.25
C ALA A 24 13.31 -13.59 -41.40
N GLU A 25 14.36 -13.07 -42.02
CA GLU A 25 15.38 -12.26 -41.34
C GLU A 25 14.77 -10.99 -40.73
N ARG A 26 13.90 -10.30 -41.46
CA ARG A 26 13.21 -9.10 -40.95
C ARG A 26 12.26 -9.43 -39.80
N PHE A 27 11.47 -10.49 -39.92
CA PHE A 27 10.51 -10.88 -38.88
C PHE A 27 11.20 -11.39 -37.62
N ALA A 28 12.35 -12.06 -37.74
CA ALA A 28 13.13 -12.48 -36.58
C ALA A 28 13.69 -11.31 -35.75
N GLN A 29 13.77 -10.10 -36.34
CA GLN A 29 14.19 -8.89 -35.64
C GLN A 29 13.03 -8.17 -34.95
N ILE A 30 11.77 -8.59 -35.16
CA ILE A 30 10.62 -7.98 -34.51
C ILE A 30 10.56 -8.51 -33.07
N ASP A 31 10.53 -7.59 -32.11
CA ASP A 31 10.26 -7.93 -30.71
C ASP A 31 8.80 -8.35 -30.54
N LEU A 32 8.58 -9.65 -30.35
CA LEU A 32 7.26 -10.23 -30.12
C LEU A 32 6.81 -10.11 -28.65
N THR A 33 7.66 -9.60 -27.75
CA THR A 33 7.31 -9.42 -26.33
C THR A 33 6.08 -8.52 -26.17
N ALA A 34 5.88 -7.55 -27.07
CA ALA A 34 4.70 -6.70 -27.12
C ALA A 34 3.37 -7.47 -27.33
N LEU A 35 3.41 -8.69 -27.89
CA LEU A 35 2.23 -9.54 -28.05
C LEU A 35 1.90 -10.33 -26.77
N LEU A 36 2.81 -10.42 -25.81
CA LEU A 36 2.63 -11.15 -24.56
C LEU A 36 1.87 -10.31 -23.52
N VAL A 37 0.75 -9.70 -23.93
CA VAL A 37 0.00 -8.71 -23.15
C VAL A 37 -0.52 -9.26 -21.81
N TYR A 38 -0.80 -10.57 -21.74
CA TYR A 38 -1.24 -11.24 -20.50
C TYR A 38 -0.10 -11.57 -19.53
N LEU A 39 1.16 -11.35 -19.89
CA LEU A 39 2.27 -11.38 -18.92
C LEU A 39 2.31 -10.07 -18.15
N VAL A 40 1.37 -9.95 -17.20
CA VAL A 40 1.12 -8.72 -16.42
C VAL A 40 2.34 -8.24 -15.64
N ASP A 41 3.35 -9.06 -15.38
CA ASP A 41 4.58 -8.62 -14.70
C ASP A 41 5.60 -7.98 -15.66
N ILE A 42 5.51 -8.23 -16.97
CA ILE A 42 6.52 -7.83 -17.97
C ILE A 42 5.95 -6.83 -18.98
N VAL A 43 4.64 -6.84 -19.19
CA VAL A 43 3.97 -5.93 -20.13
C VAL A 43 4.25 -4.47 -19.79
N ASP A 44 4.37 -3.63 -20.83
CA ASP A 44 4.55 -2.19 -20.66
C ASP A 44 3.39 -1.56 -19.86
N ALA A 45 3.71 -0.59 -19.02
CA ALA A 45 2.75 0.05 -18.12
C ALA A 45 1.58 0.73 -18.86
N SER A 46 1.78 1.12 -20.13
CA SER A 46 0.73 1.71 -20.97
C SER A 46 -0.44 0.76 -21.27
N ALA A 47 -0.23 -0.56 -21.19
CA ALA A 47 -1.29 -1.55 -21.40
C ALA A 47 -2.14 -1.79 -20.15
N LEU A 48 -1.66 -1.42 -18.96
CA LEU A 48 -2.32 -1.74 -17.69
C LEU A 48 -3.73 -1.13 -17.57
N PRO A 49 -4.01 0.11 -18.00
CA PRO A 49 -5.38 0.64 -17.98
C PRO A 49 -6.36 -0.16 -18.84
N SER A 50 -5.94 -0.60 -20.05
CA SER A 50 -6.76 -1.43 -20.93
C SER A 50 -6.98 -2.83 -20.37
N LEU A 51 -5.95 -3.40 -19.73
CA LEU A 51 -6.08 -4.67 -19.00
C LEU A 51 -7.02 -4.53 -17.81
N ALA A 52 -6.95 -3.43 -17.05
CA ALA A 52 -7.84 -3.18 -15.93
C ALA A 52 -9.31 -3.04 -16.37
N GLU A 53 -9.57 -2.43 -17.53
CA GLU A 53 -10.89 -2.38 -18.15
C GLU A 53 -11.35 -3.78 -18.56
N GLN A 54 -10.49 -4.52 -19.28
CA GLN A 54 -10.77 -5.88 -19.73
C GLN A 54 -11.12 -6.83 -18.58
N PHE A 55 -10.39 -6.74 -17.47
CA PHE A 55 -10.61 -7.57 -16.29
C PHE A 55 -11.61 -6.98 -15.29
N HIS A 56 -12.22 -5.85 -15.63
CA HIS A 56 -13.27 -5.20 -14.83
C HIS A 56 -12.80 -4.99 -13.38
N VAL A 57 -11.70 -4.26 -13.24
CA VAL A 57 -11.13 -3.81 -11.96
C VAL A 57 -10.80 -2.30 -11.99
N GLN A 58 -11.39 -1.56 -12.93
CA GLN A 58 -11.20 -0.12 -13.11
C GLN A 58 -11.99 0.71 -12.09
N GLY A 59 -11.73 2.03 -12.04
CA GLY A 59 -12.48 2.97 -11.22
C GLY A 59 -12.52 2.59 -9.74
N LEU A 60 -13.73 2.52 -9.18
CA LEU A 60 -14.00 2.22 -7.77
C LEU A 60 -13.83 0.73 -7.40
N GLU A 61 -13.57 -0.15 -8.37
CA GLU A 61 -13.29 -1.57 -8.12
C GLU A 61 -11.83 -1.83 -7.68
N GLY A 62 -11.07 -0.78 -7.39
CA GLY A 62 -9.72 -0.86 -6.82
C GLY A 62 -8.69 -0.03 -7.56
N TRP A 63 -8.87 0.23 -8.87
CA TRP A 63 -7.89 0.96 -9.68
C TRP A 63 -7.56 2.36 -9.15
N LEU A 64 -8.56 3.07 -8.62
CA LEU A 64 -8.37 4.41 -8.04
C LEU A 64 -7.48 4.38 -6.79
N PHE A 65 -7.47 3.26 -6.05
CA PHE A 65 -6.71 3.10 -4.81
C PHE A 65 -5.28 2.62 -5.03
N ALA A 66 -5.02 1.94 -6.15
CA ALA A 66 -3.70 1.42 -6.48
C ALA A 66 -2.73 2.59 -6.77
N ALA A 67 -1.93 2.95 -5.77
CA ALA A 67 -1.06 4.11 -5.76
C ALA A 67 0.20 3.87 -6.60
N ASN A 68 0.67 2.62 -6.66
CA ASN A 68 1.86 2.23 -7.40
C ASN A 68 1.57 1.19 -8.50
N GLU A 69 2.50 1.05 -9.43
CA GLU A 69 2.36 0.12 -10.56
C GLU A 69 2.27 -1.34 -10.10
N GLN A 70 2.94 -1.71 -9.01
CA GLN A 70 2.92 -3.06 -8.48
C GLN A 70 1.52 -3.44 -7.97
N GLU A 71 0.84 -2.55 -7.25
CA GLU A 71 -0.55 -2.73 -6.80
C GLU A 71 -1.49 -2.87 -7.99
N LYS A 72 -1.29 -2.07 -9.06
CA LYS A 72 -2.07 -2.18 -10.30
C LYS A 72 -1.89 -3.53 -10.98
N ARG A 73 -0.64 -4.01 -11.10
CA ARG A 73 -0.32 -5.33 -11.67
C ARG A 73 -0.90 -6.45 -10.82
N GLU A 74 -0.79 -6.36 -9.50
CA GLU A 74 -1.33 -7.37 -8.59
C GLU A 74 -2.86 -7.42 -8.63
N LEU A 75 -3.54 -6.26 -8.69
CA LEU A 75 -4.99 -6.18 -8.85
C LEU A 75 -5.45 -6.87 -10.14
N ILE A 76 -4.77 -6.64 -11.26
CA ILE A 76 -5.09 -7.31 -12.54
C ILE A 76 -4.87 -8.82 -12.44
N LYS A 77 -3.74 -9.28 -11.88
CA LYS A 77 -3.45 -10.72 -11.72
C LYS A 77 -4.51 -11.42 -10.85
N GLN A 78 -4.97 -10.75 -9.80
CA GLN A 78 -5.96 -11.27 -8.87
C GLN A 78 -7.41 -11.07 -9.33
N ALA A 79 -7.67 -10.35 -10.42
CA ALA A 79 -9.01 -9.99 -10.87
C ALA A 79 -9.94 -11.21 -11.07
N ILE A 80 -9.45 -12.26 -11.72
CA ILE A 80 -10.24 -13.49 -11.97
C ILE A 80 -10.65 -14.14 -10.65
N GLU A 81 -9.71 -14.23 -9.69
CA GLU A 81 -9.96 -14.84 -8.40
C GLU A 81 -10.92 -13.98 -7.54
N LEU A 82 -10.73 -12.65 -7.57
CA LEU A 82 -11.60 -11.69 -6.91
C LEU A 82 -13.03 -11.77 -7.44
N HIS A 83 -13.24 -11.85 -8.76
CA HIS A 83 -14.57 -12.03 -9.36
C HIS A 83 -15.18 -13.39 -9.01
N LYS A 84 -14.37 -14.45 -9.00
CA LYS A 84 -14.82 -15.80 -8.63
C LYS A 84 -15.34 -15.88 -7.19
N TYR A 85 -14.67 -15.19 -6.27
CA TYR A 85 -15.04 -15.18 -4.84
C TYR A 85 -15.74 -13.88 -4.41
N LYS A 86 -16.19 -13.06 -5.36
CA LYS A 86 -16.93 -11.80 -5.10
C LYS A 86 -18.17 -12.14 -4.26
N GLY A 87 -18.46 -11.30 -3.26
CA GLY A 87 -19.53 -11.56 -2.31
C GLY A 87 -19.13 -12.37 -1.06
N THR A 88 -17.84 -12.66 -0.87
CA THR A 88 -17.31 -13.33 0.33
C THR A 88 -16.48 -12.38 1.19
N PRO A 89 -16.34 -12.63 2.51
CA PRO A 89 -15.39 -11.90 3.36
C PRO A 89 -13.94 -12.06 2.89
N TRP A 90 -13.64 -13.12 2.12
CA TRP A 90 -12.33 -13.29 1.52
C TRP A 90 -12.06 -12.24 0.43
N ALA A 91 -13.01 -11.98 -0.47
CA ALA A 91 -12.82 -10.99 -1.54
C ALA A 91 -12.56 -9.59 -0.99
N VAL A 92 -13.33 -9.15 0.01
CA VAL A 92 -13.15 -7.85 0.65
C VAL A 92 -11.79 -7.77 1.37
N ARG A 93 -11.38 -8.82 2.11
CA ARG A 93 -10.03 -8.85 2.71
C ARG A 93 -8.93 -8.80 1.65
N ARG A 94 -9.08 -9.58 0.58
CA ARG A 94 -8.06 -9.72 -0.44
C ARG A 94 -7.86 -8.44 -1.24
N VAL A 95 -8.93 -7.74 -1.63
CA VAL A 95 -8.79 -6.45 -2.32
C VAL A 95 -8.14 -5.40 -1.42
N LEU A 96 -8.50 -5.36 -0.14
CA LEU A 96 -7.90 -4.47 0.84
C LEU A 96 -6.39 -4.77 1.05
N GLU A 97 -6.01 -6.04 1.10
CA GLU A 97 -4.60 -6.47 1.15
C GLU A 97 -3.81 -6.01 -0.09
N ILE A 98 -4.37 -6.19 -1.29
CA ILE A 98 -3.71 -5.80 -2.56
C ILE A 98 -3.43 -4.30 -2.59
N LEU A 99 -4.35 -3.50 -2.06
CA LEU A 99 -4.27 -2.04 -2.05
C LEU A 99 -3.46 -1.49 -0.87
N SER A 100 -2.67 -2.33 -0.19
CA SER A 100 -1.87 -1.93 0.98
C SER A 100 -2.71 -1.32 2.12
N LEU A 101 -4.00 -1.68 2.20
CA LEU A 101 -4.97 -1.22 3.21
C LEU A 101 -5.40 -2.42 4.08
N PRO A 102 -4.50 -3.06 4.85
CA PRO A 102 -4.82 -4.29 5.57
C PRO A 102 -6.02 -4.08 6.50
N GLY A 103 -7.03 -4.92 6.31
CA GLY A 103 -8.29 -4.81 7.05
C GLY A 103 -8.77 -6.13 7.64
N THR A 104 -9.39 -6.05 8.81
CA THR A 104 -10.06 -7.16 9.47
C THR A 104 -11.56 -7.02 9.28
N ILE A 105 -12.24 -8.12 8.96
CA ILE A 105 -13.70 -8.16 8.85
C ILE A 105 -14.23 -8.91 10.05
N SER A 106 -15.22 -8.32 10.72
CA SER A 106 -15.95 -8.96 11.81
C SER A 106 -17.42 -9.11 11.46
N GLU A 107 -17.94 -10.33 11.52
CA GLU A 107 -19.35 -10.63 11.28
C GLU A 107 -20.19 -10.41 12.55
N TRP A 108 -21.48 -10.10 12.40
CA TRP A 108 -22.37 -9.75 13.52
C TRP A 108 -22.34 -10.75 14.69
N PHE A 109 -22.18 -12.05 14.42
CA PHE A 109 -22.16 -13.08 15.46
C PHE A 109 -20.86 -13.08 16.27
N GLU A 110 -19.79 -12.42 15.80
CA GLU A 110 -18.50 -12.34 16.50
C GLU A 110 -18.50 -11.23 17.56
N TYR A 111 -19.23 -10.13 17.32
CA TYR A 111 -19.30 -8.98 18.25
C TYR A 111 -20.69 -8.76 18.86
N GLY A 112 -21.65 -9.65 18.64
CA GLY A 112 -23.01 -9.52 19.17
C GLY A 112 -23.85 -8.42 18.50
N GLY A 113 -23.59 -8.16 17.22
CA GLY A 113 -24.31 -7.18 16.40
C GLY A 113 -25.69 -7.63 15.91
N LYS A 114 -26.34 -6.76 15.12
CA LYS A 114 -27.61 -7.08 14.47
C LYS A 114 -27.39 -8.11 13.35
N ALA A 115 -28.33 -9.03 13.17
CA ALA A 115 -28.21 -10.07 12.14
C ALA A 115 -27.96 -9.49 10.73
N TYR A 116 -27.05 -10.13 9.99
CA TYR A 116 -26.61 -9.75 8.63
C TYR A 116 -25.78 -8.47 8.53
N PHE A 117 -25.32 -7.92 9.66
CA PHE A 117 -24.38 -6.79 9.66
C PHE A 117 -22.93 -7.27 9.81
N PHE A 118 -21.99 -6.48 9.31
CA PHE A 118 -20.56 -6.70 9.50
C PHE A 118 -19.81 -5.39 9.67
N LYS A 119 -18.65 -5.46 10.29
CA LYS A 119 -17.73 -4.33 10.49
C LYS A 119 -16.45 -4.60 9.75
N VAL A 120 -15.85 -3.55 9.21
CA VAL A 120 -14.53 -3.60 8.58
C VAL A 120 -13.63 -2.65 9.35
N GLU A 121 -12.51 -3.17 9.83
CA GLU A 121 -11.48 -2.38 10.51
C GLU A 121 -10.26 -2.25 9.61
N ILE A 122 -9.82 -1.03 9.33
CA ILE A 122 -8.63 -0.75 8.49
C ILE A 122 -7.62 0.03 9.32
N LYS A 123 -6.33 -0.30 9.16
CA LYS A 123 -5.24 0.41 9.82
C LYS A 123 -4.47 1.23 8.80
N LEU A 124 -4.44 2.54 8.99
CA LEU A 124 -3.63 3.48 8.22
C LEU A 124 -2.40 3.86 9.04
N ILE A 125 -1.21 3.62 8.50
CA ILE A 125 0.05 3.94 9.18
C ILE A 125 0.68 5.13 8.45
N ASN A 126 0.92 6.23 9.16
CA ASN A 126 1.52 7.45 8.61
C ASN A 126 0.81 8.01 7.37
N GLN A 127 -0.46 7.67 7.17
CA GLN A 127 -1.31 8.11 6.07
C GLN A 127 -2.55 8.79 6.65
N GLY A 128 -2.88 9.97 6.14
CA GLY A 128 -4.13 10.65 6.45
C GLY A 128 -5.32 9.98 5.76
N MET A 129 -6.52 10.42 6.13
CA MET A 129 -7.76 10.01 5.46
C MET A 129 -8.62 11.25 5.27
N ASP A 130 -8.98 11.52 4.02
CA ASP A 130 -9.96 12.54 3.66
C ASP A 130 -11.35 11.90 3.48
N GLU A 131 -12.39 12.75 3.38
CA GLU A 131 -13.77 12.31 3.23
C GLU A 131 -13.99 11.56 1.91
N ASN A 132 -13.33 11.99 0.81
CA ASN A 132 -13.48 11.38 -0.50
C ASN A 132 -12.91 9.96 -0.53
N LEU A 133 -11.73 9.76 0.05
CA LEU A 133 -11.07 8.46 0.23
C LEU A 133 -11.92 7.56 1.12
N PHE A 134 -12.50 8.08 2.20
CA PHE A 134 -13.41 7.30 3.05
C PHE A 134 -14.63 6.83 2.24
N ASN A 135 -15.29 7.72 1.50
CA ASN A 135 -16.46 7.39 0.67
C ASN A 135 -16.12 6.38 -0.42
N ASN A 136 -15.02 6.62 -1.16
CA ASN A 136 -14.56 5.69 -2.17
C ASN A 136 -14.29 4.31 -1.56
N LEU A 137 -13.72 4.25 -0.34
CA LEU A 137 -13.37 2.97 0.31
C LEU A 137 -14.64 2.22 0.70
N VAL A 138 -15.66 2.94 1.17
CA VAL A 138 -16.99 2.38 1.38
C VAL A 138 -17.54 1.82 0.06
N ASP A 139 -17.42 2.53 -1.05
CA ASP A 139 -17.86 2.06 -2.37
C ASP A 139 -17.08 0.81 -2.83
N LEU A 140 -15.77 0.78 -2.64
CA LEU A 140 -14.93 -0.40 -2.90
C LEU A 140 -15.39 -1.62 -2.10
N ILE A 141 -15.70 -1.45 -0.82
CA ILE A 141 -16.26 -2.54 0.00
C ILE A 141 -17.62 -2.95 -0.54
N HIS A 142 -18.45 -2.00 -0.99
CA HIS A 142 -19.75 -2.29 -1.58
C HIS A 142 -19.68 -3.07 -2.88
N GLU A 143 -18.64 -2.87 -3.67
CA GLU A 143 -18.38 -3.67 -4.87
C GLU A 143 -18.11 -5.13 -4.52
N TYR A 144 -17.23 -5.42 -3.56
CA TYR A 144 -16.80 -6.80 -3.29
C TYR A 144 -17.63 -7.57 -2.26
N LYS A 145 -18.40 -6.87 -1.42
CA LYS A 145 -19.21 -7.50 -0.37
C LYS A 145 -20.36 -8.33 -0.95
N ASN A 146 -20.95 -9.14 -0.08
CA ASN A 146 -22.20 -9.80 -0.38
C ASN A 146 -23.35 -8.78 -0.45
N VAL A 147 -24.21 -8.89 -1.47
CA VAL A 147 -25.46 -8.12 -1.60
C VAL A 147 -26.36 -8.25 -0.36
N ARG A 148 -26.38 -9.43 0.28
CA ARG A 148 -27.26 -9.70 1.43
C ARG A 148 -26.82 -9.02 2.72
N SER A 149 -25.51 -8.88 2.93
CA SER A 149 -24.95 -8.40 4.20
C SER A 149 -24.91 -6.87 4.18
N LYS A 150 -25.03 -6.21 5.34
CA LYS A 150 -24.99 -4.75 5.46
C LYS A 150 -23.71 -4.31 6.19
N LEU A 151 -23.03 -3.32 5.64
CA LEU A 151 -21.88 -2.72 6.31
C LEU A 151 -22.44 -1.88 7.47
N GLU A 152 -22.12 -2.23 8.71
CA GLU A 152 -22.53 -1.48 9.90
C GLU A 152 -21.62 -0.29 10.13
N ALA A 153 -20.31 -0.54 10.07
CA ALA A 153 -19.29 0.46 10.30
C ALA A 153 -18.00 0.11 9.56
N LEU A 154 -17.37 1.13 9.01
CA LEU A 154 -15.97 1.13 8.63
C LEU A 154 -15.19 1.86 9.72
N ILE A 155 -14.36 1.12 10.45
CA ILE A 155 -13.55 1.63 11.56
C ILE A 155 -12.14 1.85 11.03
N VAL A 156 -11.64 3.07 11.10
CA VAL A 156 -10.30 3.41 10.60
C VAL A 156 -9.40 3.79 11.76
N TRP A 157 -8.33 3.04 11.93
CA TRP A 157 -7.28 3.31 12.90
C TRP A 157 -6.17 4.11 12.20
N ILE A 158 -6.07 5.40 12.48
CA ILE A 158 -4.95 6.23 12.03
C ILE A 158 -3.84 6.13 13.07
N ILE A 159 -2.74 5.48 12.69
CA ILE A 159 -1.59 5.24 13.54
C ILE A 159 -0.46 6.14 13.06
N ASN A 160 -0.12 7.15 13.86
CA ASN A 160 1.08 7.97 13.65
C ASN A 160 2.25 7.35 14.43
N GLN A 161 3.29 6.91 13.72
CA GLN A 161 4.53 6.49 14.35
C GLN A 161 5.54 7.63 14.22
N SER A 162 5.68 8.42 15.28
CA SER A 162 6.75 9.41 15.39
C SER A 162 7.97 8.80 16.08
N ALA A 163 9.16 9.33 15.78
CA ALA A 163 10.36 8.99 16.54
C ALA A 163 10.12 9.39 18.00
N ILE A 164 10.34 8.45 18.93
CA ILE A 164 10.26 8.73 20.37
C ILE A 164 11.19 9.92 20.64
N PRO A 165 10.70 11.05 21.19
CA PRO A 165 11.56 12.20 21.43
C PRO A 165 12.64 11.81 22.44
N VAL A 166 13.89 11.84 22.00
CA VAL A 166 15.04 11.70 22.89
C VAL A 166 15.28 13.06 23.54
N ILE A 167 14.99 13.16 24.83
CA ILE A 167 15.24 14.37 25.60
C ILE A 167 16.62 14.24 26.27
N GLY A 168 17.61 14.95 25.74
CA GLY A 168 18.90 15.13 26.41
C GLY A 168 18.82 16.29 27.41
N SER A 169 19.28 16.07 28.63
CA SER A 169 19.49 17.14 29.63
C SER A 169 20.97 17.17 30.01
N ALA A 170 21.56 18.36 29.98
CA ALA A 170 22.92 18.60 30.43
C ALA A 170 22.88 19.57 31.63
N LEU A 171 23.61 19.23 32.69
CA LEU A 171 23.73 20.04 33.89
C LEU A 171 25.17 20.51 34.02
N TYR A 172 25.37 21.82 34.11
CA TYR A 172 26.66 22.44 34.41
C TYR A 172 26.59 23.07 35.80
N GLY A 173 27.41 22.57 36.72
CA GLY A 173 27.53 23.07 38.09
C GLY A 173 28.93 23.63 38.33
N GLY A 174 29.01 24.79 38.97
CA GLY A 174 30.25 25.41 39.42
C GLY A 174 30.06 25.99 40.82
N GLU A 175 31.10 25.88 41.65
CA GLU A 175 31.16 26.46 42.99
C GLU A 175 32.28 27.50 43.02
N ILE A 176 31.98 28.71 43.49
CA ILE A 176 32.99 29.75 43.72
C ILE A 176 33.15 29.89 45.23
N THR A 177 34.27 29.39 45.75
CA THR A 177 34.66 29.54 47.15
C THR A 177 35.78 30.55 47.25
N THR A 178 35.55 31.61 48.04
CA THR A 178 36.56 32.63 48.34
C THR A 178 37.13 32.35 49.72
N VAL A 179 38.38 31.89 49.78
CA VAL A 179 39.08 31.63 51.04
C VAL A 179 39.72 32.92 51.53
N LEU A 180 39.21 33.47 52.64
CA LEU A 180 39.79 34.61 53.33
C LEU A 180 40.87 34.14 54.34
N PRO A 181 41.85 35.00 54.68
CA PRO A 181 43.03 34.57 55.42
C PRO A 181 42.73 34.07 56.84
N PHE A 182 43.17 32.81 57.06
CA PHE A 182 43.32 31.99 58.26
C PHE A 182 42.39 32.25 59.44
N GLN A 183 41.19 31.64 59.42
CA GLN A 183 40.47 31.25 60.64
C GLN A 183 39.53 30.06 60.33
N VAL A 184 39.54 29.11 61.28
CA VAL A 184 38.80 27.82 61.39
C VAL A 184 39.40 26.59 60.69
N LEU A 185 39.73 25.56 61.49
CA LEU A 185 40.47 24.32 61.15
C LEU A 185 39.61 23.15 60.62
N GLU A 186 38.29 23.31 60.49
CA GLU A 186 37.42 22.27 59.95
C GLU A 186 36.36 22.89 59.03
N VAL A 187 36.47 22.63 57.72
CA VAL A 187 35.39 22.89 56.76
C VAL A 187 34.62 21.59 56.58
N GLN A 188 33.50 21.45 57.28
CA GLN A 188 32.51 20.40 57.02
C GLN A 188 31.61 20.86 55.86
N GLN A 189 31.96 20.49 54.62
CA GLN A 189 31.10 20.72 53.47
C GLN A 189 30.11 19.55 53.35
N THR A 190 28.89 19.74 53.87
CA THR A 190 27.80 18.77 53.72
C THR A 190 26.61 19.46 53.07
N LYS A 191 26.62 19.59 51.74
CA LYS A 191 25.42 19.96 50.98
C LYS A 191 25.07 18.80 50.04
N PRO A 192 24.08 17.95 50.37
CA PRO A 192 23.57 17.00 49.40
C PRO A 192 23.02 17.77 48.19
N ILE A 193 23.50 17.44 46.99
CA ILE A 193 22.90 17.88 45.74
C ILE A 193 21.75 16.92 45.46
N TYR A 194 20.52 17.44 45.45
CA TYR A 194 19.35 16.67 45.06
C TYR A 194 19.02 16.98 43.59
N PHE A 195 18.91 15.93 42.77
CA PHE A 195 18.40 16.03 41.41
C PHE A 195 16.95 15.56 41.41
N GLY A 196 16.05 16.44 40.96
CA GLY A 196 14.68 16.09 40.60
C GLY A 196 14.53 16.19 39.09
N THR A 197 14.07 15.12 38.45
CA THR A 197 13.57 15.17 37.07
C THR A 197 12.08 14.93 37.10
N GLY A 198 11.34 15.80 36.41
CA GLY A 198 9.90 15.66 36.19
C GLY A 198 9.64 15.72 34.70
N GLN A 199 8.93 14.74 34.17
CA GLN A 199 8.52 14.71 32.77
C GLN A 199 6.99 14.77 32.72
N TRP A 200 6.47 15.74 31.98
CA TRP A 200 5.05 15.87 31.68
C TRP A 200 4.93 15.99 30.16
N SER A 201 4.10 15.14 29.55
CA SER A 201 3.82 15.17 28.12
C SER A 201 2.35 15.48 27.91
N LEU A 202 2.08 16.33 26.93
CA LEU A 202 0.74 16.69 26.46
C LEU A 202 0.75 16.63 24.94
N GLU A 203 -0.14 15.83 24.38
CA GLU A 203 -0.38 15.75 22.93
C GLU A 203 -1.65 16.55 22.61
N ILE A 204 -1.53 17.54 21.73
CA ILE A 204 -2.65 18.35 21.25
C ILE A 204 -2.79 18.09 19.76
N THR A 205 -3.86 17.38 19.37
CA THR A 205 -4.19 17.14 17.96
C THR A 205 -5.26 18.12 17.53
N SER A 206 -4.92 19.03 16.61
CA SER A 206 -5.87 19.96 16.00
C SER A 206 -6.43 19.36 14.71
N ILE A 207 -7.74 19.12 14.69
CA ILE A 207 -8.46 18.65 13.50
C ILE A 207 -9.13 19.87 12.88
N TYR A 208 -8.68 20.29 11.70
CA TYR A 208 -9.32 21.35 10.94
C TYR A 208 -10.29 20.73 9.92
N PRO A 209 -11.54 21.20 9.83
CA PRO A 209 -12.35 20.95 8.64
C PRO A 209 -11.71 21.66 7.43
N GLU A 210 -11.75 21.05 6.25
CA GLU A 210 -11.40 21.70 4.97
C GLU A 210 -12.30 22.91 4.68
#